data_AF-A0A6A8AHV9-F1
#
_entry.id   AF-A0A6A8AHV9-F1
#
_cell.length_a   1.000
_cell.length_b   1.000
_cell.length_c   1.000
_cell.angle_alpha   90.00
_cell.angle_beta   90.00
_cell.angle_gamma   90.00
#
_symmetry.space_group_name_H-M   'P 1'
#
loop_
_entity.id
_entity.type
_entity.pdbx_description
1 polymer ?
#
loop_
_entity_poly.entity_id
_entity_poly.type
_entity_poly.pdbx_seq_one_letter_code
_entity_poly.pdbx_strand_id
1 'polypeptide(L)'
;RRITYDDAIELLSGAGEEIEWGEDLGTSAERTLGEIIGELYFITDWPCAIKPFYAQPAAEGKSICNAFDLMHPRLELASGSQRVHSYELLKRNIESKGLSADSFEFYLDAFRYGMPPHAGWGLGVERLLMSMLEIENIREVVLFPRDRRRLAP
;
A
#
# COMPACT_ATOMS: atom_id res chain seq x y z
N ARG A 1 -14.69 0.01 -8.67
CA ARG A 1 -15.26 -0.78 -7.53
C ARG A 1 -14.46 -0.54 -6.24
N ARG A 2 -14.99 -0.84 -5.05
CA ARG A 2 -14.25 -0.88 -3.77
C ARG A 2 -14.57 -2.19 -3.06
N ILE A 3 -13.54 -2.86 -2.57
CA ILE A 3 -13.62 -4.07 -1.74
C ILE A 3 -12.70 -3.88 -0.54
N THR A 4 -13.01 -4.54 0.57
CA THR A 4 -12.11 -4.59 1.73
C THR A 4 -11.02 -5.65 1.53
N TYR A 5 -9.99 -5.62 2.36
CA TYR A 5 -9.01 -6.70 2.45
C TYR A 5 -9.69 -8.03 2.79
N ASP A 6 -10.69 -8.02 3.69
CA ASP A 6 -11.43 -9.22 4.06
C ASP A 6 -12.18 -9.81 2.85
N ASP A 7 -12.85 -8.97 2.05
CA ASP A 7 -13.51 -9.39 0.80
C ASP A 7 -12.48 -9.96 -0.20
N ALA A 8 -11.28 -9.37 -0.27
CA ALA A 8 -10.22 -9.85 -1.15
C ALA A 8 -9.74 -11.26 -0.76
N ILE A 9 -9.56 -11.51 0.54
CA ILE A 9 -9.20 -12.83 1.07
C ILE A 9 -10.30 -13.86 0.77
N GLU A 10 -11.56 -13.51 0.94
CA GLU A 10 -12.69 -14.40 0.63
C GLU A 10 -12.73 -14.76 -0.86
N LEU A 11 -12.56 -13.78 -1.76
CA LEU A 11 -12.51 -14.01 -3.20
C LEU A 11 -11.33 -14.91 -3.61
N LEU A 12 -10.17 -14.71 -2.98
CA LEU A 12 -8.97 -15.49 -3.26
C LEU A 12 -9.08 -16.94 -2.76
N SER A 13 -9.58 -17.14 -1.55
CA SER A 13 -9.87 -18.49 -1.03
C SER A 13 -10.89 -19.21 -1.92
N GLY A 14 -11.93 -18.51 -2.40
CA GLY A 14 -12.88 -19.04 -3.38
C GLY A 14 -12.26 -19.45 -4.73
N ALA A 15 -11.10 -18.89 -5.09
CA ALA A 15 -10.32 -19.25 -6.26
C ALA A 15 -9.21 -20.29 -5.99
N GLY A 16 -9.09 -20.78 -4.75
CA GLY A 16 -8.09 -21.76 -4.34
C GLY A 16 -6.73 -21.15 -3.94
N GLU A 17 -6.65 -19.83 -3.77
CA GLU A 17 -5.50 -19.14 -3.18
C GLU A 17 -5.75 -18.87 -1.69
N GLU A 18 -5.20 -19.72 -0.83
CA GLU A 18 -5.27 -19.57 0.62
C GLU A 18 -4.19 -18.60 1.11
N ILE A 19 -4.63 -17.48 1.71
CA ILE A 19 -3.76 -16.45 2.28
C ILE A 19 -4.16 -16.24 3.74
N GLU A 20 -3.18 -16.27 4.64
CA GLU A 20 -3.46 -16.03 6.06
C GLU A 20 -3.82 -14.55 6.28
N TRP A 21 -4.84 -14.30 7.11
CA TRP A 21 -5.23 -12.92 7.42
C TRP A 21 -4.06 -12.18 8.07
N GLY A 22 -3.71 -11.01 7.53
CA GLY A 22 -2.56 -10.23 7.99
C GLY A 22 -1.32 -10.40 7.14
N GLU A 23 -1.31 -11.32 6.17
CA GLU A 23 -0.27 -11.40 5.15
C GLU A 23 -0.48 -10.38 4.03
N ASP A 24 0.61 -10.09 3.31
CA ASP A 24 0.56 -9.22 2.14
C ASP A 24 0.07 -9.99 0.91
N LEU A 25 -0.56 -9.29 -0.04
CA LEU A 25 -1.00 -9.92 -1.29
C LEU A 25 0.16 -10.00 -2.28
N GLY A 26 0.66 -11.22 -2.52
CA GLY A 26 1.70 -11.44 -3.52
C GLY A 26 1.19 -11.22 -4.95
N THR A 27 2.12 -11.11 -5.91
CA THR A 27 1.79 -10.85 -7.33
C THR A 27 0.84 -11.90 -7.96
N SER A 28 0.87 -13.15 -7.51
CA SER A 28 -0.08 -14.18 -7.97
C SER A 28 -1.51 -13.83 -7.54
N ALA A 29 -1.68 -13.60 -6.24
CA ALA A 29 -2.96 -13.23 -5.65
C ALA A 29 -3.53 -11.94 -6.25
N GLU A 30 -2.69 -10.91 -6.42
CA GLU A 30 -3.13 -9.67 -7.08
C GLU A 30 -3.64 -9.91 -8.51
N ARG A 31 -2.98 -10.81 -9.26
CA ARG A 31 -3.40 -11.17 -10.62
C ARG A 31 -4.70 -11.95 -10.62
N THR A 32 -4.82 -12.98 -9.78
CA THR A 32 -6.05 -13.78 -9.63
C THR A 32 -7.24 -12.89 -9.24
N LEU A 33 -7.06 -12.01 -8.26
CA LEU A 33 -8.08 -11.05 -7.85
C LEU A 33 -8.44 -10.09 -8.98
N GLY A 34 -7.43 -9.64 -9.74
CA GLY A 34 -7.62 -8.81 -10.92
C GLY A 34 -8.44 -9.49 -12.02
N GLU A 35 -8.19 -10.77 -12.29
CA GLU A 35 -8.93 -11.60 -13.25
C GLU A 35 -10.40 -11.80 -12.82
N ILE A 36 -10.65 -12.01 -11.52
CA ILE A 36 -12.00 -12.15 -10.95
C ILE A 36 -12.79 -10.83 -11.09
N ILE A 37 -12.15 -9.69 -10.82
CA ILE A 37 -12.85 -8.40 -10.78
C ILE A 37 -13.01 -7.78 -12.17
N GLY A 38 -12.00 -7.91 -13.04
CA GLY A 38 -12.05 -7.53 -14.46
C GLY A 38 -12.11 -6.02 -14.74
N GLU A 39 -12.06 -5.17 -13.72
CA GLU A 39 -12.11 -3.70 -13.84
C GLU A 39 -11.13 -3.01 -12.87
N LEU A 40 -11.03 -1.68 -12.89
CA LEU A 40 -10.29 -0.93 -11.87
C LEU A 40 -11.01 -0.97 -10.52
N TYR A 41 -10.28 -1.28 -9.45
CA TYR A 41 -10.85 -1.40 -8.11
C TYR A 41 -9.90 -0.92 -7.02
N PHE A 42 -10.47 -0.59 -5.86
CA PHE A 42 -9.71 -0.35 -4.65
C PHE A 42 -9.81 -1.54 -3.72
N ILE A 43 -8.70 -1.88 -3.06
CA ILE A 43 -8.66 -2.70 -1.86
C ILE A 43 -8.47 -1.75 -0.68
N THR A 44 -9.40 -1.73 0.28
CA THR A 44 -9.35 -0.88 1.48
C THR A 44 -9.17 -1.71 2.75
N ASP A 45 -9.01 -1.05 3.89
CA ASP A 45 -9.08 -1.69 5.21
C ASP A 45 -8.00 -2.76 5.43
N TRP A 46 -6.79 -2.43 4.98
CA TRP A 46 -5.64 -3.31 5.13
C TRP A 46 -5.23 -3.54 6.60
N PRO A 47 -4.69 -4.72 6.94
CA PRO A 47 -4.10 -4.99 8.24
C PRO A 47 -2.98 -3.99 8.57
N CYS A 48 -3.05 -3.38 9.75
CA CYS A 48 -2.04 -2.42 10.23
C CYS A 48 -0.65 -3.04 10.38
N ALA A 49 -0.56 -4.36 10.61
CA ALA A 49 0.71 -5.06 10.81
C ALA A 49 1.64 -4.90 9.60
N ILE A 50 1.09 -5.02 8.38
CA ILE A 50 1.84 -4.95 7.11
C ILE A 50 1.92 -3.55 6.53
N LYS A 51 1.15 -2.59 7.04
CA LYS A 51 1.27 -1.19 6.62
C LYS A 51 2.36 -0.45 7.42
N PRO A 52 2.95 0.63 6.86
CA PRO A 52 3.99 1.40 7.54
C PRO A 52 3.51 2.05 8.84
N PHE A 53 4.43 2.41 9.74
CA PHE A 53 4.12 2.98 11.07
C PHE A 53 3.28 4.27 11.02
N TYR A 54 3.35 5.00 9.90
CA TYR A 54 2.62 6.23 9.68
C TYR A 54 1.17 6.02 9.20
N ALA A 55 0.73 4.78 8.94
CA ALA A 55 -0.65 4.51 8.54
C ALA A 55 -1.58 4.62 9.76
N GLN A 56 -2.67 5.38 9.60
CA GLN A 56 -3.65 5.61 10.66
C GLN A 56 -4.51 4.35 10.88
N PRO A 57 -4.58 3.80 12.11
CA PRO A 57 -5.54 2.76 12.46
C PRO A 57 -6.99 3.26 12.28
N ALA A 58 -7.88 2.39 11.82
CA ALA A 58 -9.28 2.72 11.58
C ALA A 58 -10.03 3.15 12.86
N ALA A 59 -9.66 2.54 13.98
CA ALA A 59 -10.00 3.00 15.32
C ALA A 59 -8.91 2.54 16.31
N GLU A 60 -8.88 3.13 17.50
CA GLU A 60 -7.97 2.70 18.56
C GLU A 60 -8.19 1.22 18.89
N GLY A 61 -7.11 0.45 18.93
CA GLY A 61 -7.15 -0.99 19.21
C GLY A 61 -7.59 -1.90 18.06
N LYS A 62 -7.94 -1.35 16.88
CA LYS A 62 -8.24 -2.17 15.70
C LYS A 62 -6.98 -2.63 14.99
N SER A 63 -7.02 -3.85 14.44
CA SER A 63 -5.97 -4.45 13.62
C SER A 63 -5.97 -3.94 12.17
N ILE A 64 -6.96 -3.12 11.79
CA ILE A 64 -7.16 -2.57 10.44
C ILE A 64 -6.78 -1.09 10.40
N CYS A 65 -6.16 -0.69 9.30
CA CYS A 65 -5.71 0.67 9.03
C CYS A 65 -6.49 1.30 7.87
N ASN A 66 -6.66 2.62 7.93
CA ASN A 66 -7.27 3.45 6.89
C ASN A 66 -6.32 3.60 5.70
N ALA A 67 -6.02 2.48 5.05
CA ALA A 67 -5.15 2.36 3.89
C ALA A 67 -5.94 1.80 2.71
N PHE A 68 -5.48 2.13 1.51
CA PHE A 68 -6.05 1.61 0.28
C PHE A 68 -4.98 1.44 -0.77
N ASP A 69 -5.21 0.49 -1.67
CA ASP A 69 -4.43 0.30 -2.89
C ASP A 69 -5.40 0.36 -4.09
N LEU A 70 -5.02 1.09 -5.14
CA LEU A 70 -5.71 1.17 -6.42
C LEU A 70 -5.13 0.12 -7.35
N MET A 71 -5.98 -0.82 -7.76
CA MET A 71 -5.60 -1.98 -8.54
C MET A 71 -6.12 -1.86 -9.97
N HIS A 72 -5.23 -2.12 -10.92
CA HIS A 72 -5.58 -2.57 -12.27
C HIS A 72 -5.62 -4.10 -12.27
N PRO A 73 -6.44 -4.76 -13.11
CA PRO A 73 -6.49 -6.23 -13.20
C PRO A 73 -5.17 -6.97 -13.40
N ARG A 74 -4.07 -6.26 -13.67
CA ARG A 74 -2.74 -6.83 -13.92
C ARG A 74 -1.69 -6.42 -12.90
N LEU A 75 -1.93 -5.34 -12.15
CA LEU A 75 -0.93 -4.72 -11.26
C LEU A 75 -1.53 -3.63 -10.37
N GLU A 76 -0.93 -3.41 -9.21
CA GLU A 76 -1.18 -2.25 -8.36
C GLU A 76 -0.68 -0.95 -9.01
N LEU A 77 -1.53 0.05 -9.14
CA LEU A 77 -1.19 1.37 -9.71
C LEU A 77 -0.75 2.38 -8.66
N ALA A 78 -1.42 2.38 -7.50
CA ALA A 78 -1.24 3.39 -6.48
C ALA A 78 -1.50 2.81 -5.08
N SER A 79 -0.76 3.30 -4.09
CA SER A 79 -0.98 2.98 -2.67
C SER A 79 -1.14 4.26 -1.86
N GLY A 80 -2.04 4.25 -0.89
CA GLY A 80 -2.35 5.40 -0.06
C GLY A 80 -2.83 5.03 1.34
N SER A 81 -2.77 6.00 2.25
CA SER A 81 -3.44 5.87 3.54
C SER A 81 -3.72 7.24 4.15
N GLN A 82 -4.69 7.27 5.07
CA GLN A 82 -4.72 8.30 6.09
C GLN A 82 -3.47 8.16 6.96
N ARG A 83 -2.87 9.28 7.33
CA ARG A 83 -1.64 9.31 8.11
C ARG A 83 -1.92 9.60 9.58
N VAL A 84 -1.11 9.00 10.44
CA VAL A 84 -1.10 9.32 11.87
C VAL A 84 -0.64 10.76 12.05
N HIS A 85 -1.49 11.59 12.64
CA HIS A 85 -1.21 13.01 12.91
C HIS A 85 -0.93 13.28 14.41
N SER A 86 -1.25 12.33 15.30
CA SER A 86 -0.90 12.41 16.72
C SER A 86 0.55 11.99 16.94
N TYR A 87 1.34 12.88 17.53
CA TYR A 87 2.74 12.61 17.89
C TYR A 87 2.88 11.35 18.76
N GLU A 88 2.05 11.21 19.80
CA GLU A 88 2.14 10.08 20.74
C GLU A 88 1.83 8.74 20.07
N LEU A 89 0.81 8.73 19.20
CA LEU A 89 0.46 7.51 18.46
C LEU A 89 1.56 7.15 17.45
N LEU A 90 2.10 8.14 16.74
CA LEU A 90 3.15 7.93 15.75
C LEU A 90 4.43 7.39 16.40
N LYS A 91 4.84 7.98 17.53
CA LYS A 91 5.98 7.50 18.31
C LYS A 91 5.77 6.05 18.76
N ARG A 92 4.59 5.73 19.33
CA ARG A 92 4.25 4.36 19.75
C ARG A 92 4.31 3.36 18.59
N ASN A 93 3.85 3.75 17.40
CA ASN A 93 3.89 2.90 16.21
C ASN A 93 5.31 2.66 15.68
N ILE A 94 6.21 3.63 15.80
CA ILE A 94 7.63 3.48 15.45
C ILE A 94 8.27 2.44 16.40
N GLU A 95 8.07 2.62 17.71
CA GLU A 95 8.60 1.73 18.74
C GLU A 95 8.04 0.30 18.62
N SER A 96 6.74 0.14 18.30
CA SER A 96 6.12 -1.18 18.13
C SER A 96 6.65 -1.96 16.92
N LYS A 97 7.23 -1.29 15.93
CA LYS A 97 7.94 -1.92 14.80
C LYS A 97 9.43 -2.15 15.08
N GLY A 98 9.89 -1.98 16.32
CA GLY A 98 11.29 -2.19 16.71
C GLY A 98 12.24 -1.10 16.23
N LEU A 99 11.73 0.07 15.87
CA LEU A 99 12.52 1.22 15.43
C LEU A 99 12.74 2.18 16.60
N SER A 100 13.88 2.86 16.63
CA SER A 100 14.15 3.89 17.64
C SER A 100 13.49 5.21 17.24
N ALA A 101 12.65 5.76 18.11
CA ALA A 101 12.01 7.06 17.91
C ALA A 101 13.02 8.21 17.74
N ASP A 102 14.18 8.12 18.39
CA ASP A 102 15.23 9.15 18.30
C ASP A 102 15.79 9.27 16.88
N SER A 103 15.85 8.17 16.13
CA SER A 103 16.25 8.17 14.71
C SER A 103 15.24 8.89 13.79
N PHE A 104 14.02 9.14 14.27
CA PHE A 104 12.93 9.79 13.54
C PHE A 104 12.58 11.16 14.11
N GLU A 105 13.38 11.73 15.00
CA GLU A 105 13.09 13.02 15.64
C GLU A 105 12.86 14.14 14.61
N PHE A 106 13.67 14.18 13.55
CA PHE A 106 13.52 15.12 12.43
C PHE A 106 12.13 15.07 11.76
N TYR A 107 11.46 13.91 11.80
CA TYR A 107 10.12 13.71 11.26
C TYR A 107 9.05 13.98 12.32
N LEU A 108 9.26 13.47 13.55
CA LEU A 108 8.33 13.58 14.66
C LEU A 108 8.10 15.01 15.14
N ASP A 109 9.10 15.88 15.04
CA ASP A 109 9.00 17.26 15.54
C ASP A 109 7.89 18.06 14.87
N ALA A 110 7.63 17.85 13.58
CA ALA A 110 6.52 18.49 12.88
C ALA A 110 5.14 18.17 13.50
N PHE A 111 4.99 16.99 14.14
CA PHE A 111 3.75 16.54 14.74
C PHE A 111 3.47 17.19 16.11
N ARG A 112 4.50 17.72 16.79
CA ARG A 112 4.36 18.41 18.08
C ARG A 112 3.65 19.77 17.94
N TYR A 113 3.70 20.38 16.75
CA TYR A 113 3.22 21.74 16.50
C TYR A 113 1.87 21.80 15.78
N GLY A 114 1.02 20.76 15.94
CA GLY A 114 -0.36 20.76 15.45
C GLY A 114 -0.52 20.25 14.03
N MET A 115 -0.02 19.04 13.74
CA MET A 115 -0.25 18.38 12.45
C MET A 115 -1.75 18.06 12.28
N PRO A 116 -2.42 18.54 11.21
CA PRO A 116 -3.83 18.26 10.99
C PRO A 116 -4.03 16.80 10.54
N PRO A 117 -5.25 16.26 10.68
CA PRO A 117 -5.62 15.02 10.00
C PRO A 117 -5.38 15.15 8.49
N HIS A 118 -4.61 14.23 7.92
CA HIS A 118 -4.23 14.27 6.51
C HIS A 118 -4.15 12.84 5.93
N ALA A 119 -4.23 12.77 4.61
CA ALA A 119 -4.11 11.55 3.84
C ALA A 119 -3.33 11.83 2.55
N GLY A 120 -2.78 10.78 1.96
CA GLY A 120 -2.05 10.90 0.72
C GLY A 120 -1.85 9.54 0.07
N TRP A 121 -1.35 9.57 -1.16
CA TRP A 121 -1.13 8.41 -1.99
C TRP A 121 0.07 8.66 -2.92
N GLY A 122 0.66 7.57 -3.41
CA GLY A 122 1.70 7.59 -4.43
C GLY A 122 1.22 6.79 -5.64
N LEU A 123 1.57 7.27 -6.83
CA LEU A 123 1.24 6.64 -8.11
C LEU A 123 2.52 6.20 -8.81
N GLY A 124 2.57 4.97 -9.29
CA GLY A 124 3.59 4.55 -10.24
C GLY A 124 3.25 5.08 -11.63
N VAL A 125 3.89 6.16 -12.08
CA VAL A 125 3.64 6.75 -13.41
C VAL A 125 3.95 5.74 -14.51
N GLU A 126 5.04 5.00 -14.38
CA GLU A 126 5.44 3.94 -15.30
C GLU A 126 4.41 2.80 -15.31
N ARG A 127 3.91 2.40 -14.13
CA ARG A 127 2.85 1.38 -14.01
C ARG A 127 1.54 1.84 -14.65
N LEU A 128 1.18 3.12 -14.51
CA LEU A 128 0.04 3.71 -15.21
C LEU A 128 0.23 3.67 -16.73
N LEU A 129 1.42 4.05 -17.23
CA LEU A 129 1.72 3.98 -18.66
C LEU A 129 1.65 2.54 -19.18
N MET A 130 2.17 1.56 -18.43
CA MET A 130 2.04 0.15 -18.78
C MET A 130 0.57 -0.29 -18.88
N SER A 131 -0.29 0.16 -17.98
CA SER A 131 -1.71 -0.19 -18.02
C SER A 131 -2.42 0.48 -19.19
N MET A 132 -2.14 1.75 -19.48
CA MET A 132 -2.77 2.51 -20.55
C MET A 132 -2.35 2.05 -21.96
N LEU A 133 -1.10 1.63 -22.11
CA LEU A 133 -0.51 1.26 -23.40
C LEU A 133 -0.44 -0.25 -23.62
N GLU A 134 -0.97 -1.04 -22.69
CA GLU A 134 -0.94 -2.51 -22.73
C GLU A 134 0.48 -3.11 -22.81
N ILE A 135 1.47 -2.40 -22.26
CA ILE A 135 2.86 -2.85 -22.22
C ILE A 135 3.07 -3.77 -21.02
N GLU A 136 3.81 -4.88 -21.22
CA GLU A 136 4.08 -5.87 -20.17
C GLU A 136 5.34 -5.60 -19.37
N ASN A 137 6.34 -4.94 -19.95
CA ASN A 137 7.62 -4.69 -19.32
C ASN A 137 7.78 -3.22 -18.94
N ILE A 138 7.96 -2.94 -17.64
CA ILE A 138 8.13 -1.56 -17.14
C ILE A 138 9.32 -0.83 -17.77
N ARG A 139 10.33 -1.54 -18.28
CA ARG A 139 11.49 -0.91 -18.94
C ARG A 139 11.14 -0.29 -20.29
N GLU A 140 10.05 -0.70 -20.93
CA GLU A 140 9.64 -0.21 -22.25
C GLU A 140 8.84 1.10 -22.16
N VAL A 141 8.37 1.47 -20.97
CA VAL A 141 7.72 2.75 -20.70
C VAL A 141 8.66 3.78 -20.08
N VAL A 142 9.94 3.44 -19.89
CA VAL A 142 10.95 4.32 -19.30
C VAL A 142 12.00 4.65 -20.35
N LEU A 143 12.26 5.94 -20.58
CA LEU A 143 13.20 6.41 -21.60
C LEU A 143 14.63 5.88 -21.40
N PHE A 144 15.13 5.89 -20.16
CA PHE A 144 16.41 5.33 -19.77
C PHE A 144 16.24 4.45 -18.53
N PRO A 145 15.88 3.17 -18.69
CA PRO A 145 15.57 2.31 -17.55
C PRO A 145 16.80 2.13 -16.64
N ARG A 146 16.52 2.12 -15.33
CA ARG A 146 17.53 1.96 -14.27
C ARG A 146 17.19 0.77 -13.41
N ASP A 147 18.17 -0.08 -13.18
CA ASP A 147 18.08 -1.19 -12.23
C ASP A 147 19.48 -1.55 -11.70
N ARG A 148 19.57 -2.58 -10.87
CA ARG A 148 20.82 -3.04 -10.25
C ARG A 148 21.91 -3.43 -11.26
N ARG A 149 21.55 -3.70 -12.52
CA ARG A 149 22.46 -4.13 -13.60
C ARG A 149 22.62 -3.08 -14.71
N ARG A 150 21.77 -2.04 -14.75
CA ARG A 150 21.78 -1.01 -15.79
C ARG A 150 21.90 0.40 -15.21
N LEU A 151 23.07 1.00 -15.38
CA LEU A 151 23.39 2.38 -14.96
C LEU A 151 23.70 3.32 -16.14
N ALA A 152 24.30 2.81 -17.21
CA ALA A 152 24.57 3.58 -18.42
C ALA A 152 23.45 3.37 -19.46
N PRO A 153 23.21 4.35 -20.37
CA PRO A 153 22.35 4.16 -21.53
C PRO A 153 22.69 2.90 -22.33
#